data_AF-A0A2E9MZL0-F1
#
_entry.id   AF-A0A2E9MZL0-F1
#
_cell.length_a   1.000
_cell.length_b   1.000
_cell.length_c   1.000
_cell.angle_alpha   90.00
_cell.angle_beta   90.00
_cell.angle_gamma   90.00
#
_symmetry.space_group_name_H-M   'P 1'
#
loop_
_entity.id
_entity.type
_entity.pdbx_description
1 polymer ?
#
loop_
_entity_poly.entity_id
_entity_poly.type
_entity_poly.pdbx_seq_one_letter_code
_entity_poly.pdbx_strand_id
1 'polypeptide(L)' 'MAFSARLIAGISSSTFALSYACATDITPEEKRAQRFGMVGAAFRGGFVLGPVIGGFLSEFGERVPF' A
#
# COMPACT_ATOMS: atom_id res chain seq x y z
N MET A 1 23.66 -8.89 -0.87
CA MET A 1 22.30 -9.04 -0.32
C MET A 1 21.50 -7.72 -0.28
N ALA A 2 22.03 -6.61 0.26
CA ALA A 2 21.28 -5.35 0.35
C ALA A 2 20.94 -4.65 -1.00
N PHE A 3 21.76 -4.83 -2.05
CA PHE A 3 21.52 -4.20 -3.36
C PHE A 3 20.29 -4.77 -4.08
N SER A 4 20.13 -6.10 -4.08
CA SER A 4 18.97 -6.78 -4.67
C SER A 4 17.66 -6.40 -3.96
N ALA A 5 17.68 -6.31 -2.62
CA ALA A 5 16.53 -5.84 -1.85
C ALA A 5 16.17 -4.38 -2.18
N ARG A 6 17.16 -3.51 -2.40
CA ARG A 6 16.93 -2.11 -2.83
C ARG A 6 16.37 -2.00 -4.25
N LEU A 7 16.79 -2.86 -5.17
CA LEU A 7 16.21 -2.91 -6.51
C LEU A 7 14.74 -3.31 -6.46
N ILE A 8 14.41 -4.35 -5.70
CA ILE A 8 13.02 -4.79 -5.53
C ILE A 8 12.19 -3.69 -4.86
N ALA A 9 12.70 -3.09 -3.78
CA ALA A 9 12.03 -1.97 -3.10
C ALA A 9 11.84 -0.75 -4.02
N GLY A 10 12.84 -0.45 -4.86
CA GLY A 10 12.77 0.62 -5.86
C GLY A 10 11.69 0.36 -6.92
N ILE A 11 11.61 -0.86 -7.45
CA ILE A 11 10.57 -1.25 -8.41
C ILE A 11 9.18 -1.17 -7.76
N SER A 12 9.02 -1.70 -6.54
CA SER A 12 7.77 -1.63 -5.78
C SER A 12 7.35 -0.21 -5.43
N SER A 13 8.30 0.73 -5.30
CA SER A 13 7.97 2.14 -5.01
C SER A 13 7.23 2.83 -6.17
N SER A 14 7.38 2.33 -7.41
CA SER A 14 6.68 2.84 -8.60
C SER A 14 5.17 2.60 -8.58
N THR A 15 4.69 1.61 -7.81
CA THR A 15 3.27 1.26 -7.71
C THR A 15 2.40 2.40 -7.19
N PHE A 16 2.96 3.30 -6.37
CA PHE A 16 2.24 4.51 -5.93
C PHE A 16 1.99 5.48 -7.07
N ALA A 17 3.01 5.78 -7.86
CA ALA A 17 2.89 6.68 -9.01
C ALA A 17 1.87 6.15 -10.02
N LEU A 18 1.89 4.84 -10.28
CA LEU A 18 0.91 4.19 -11.15
C LEU A 18 -0.52 4.26 -10.56
N SER A 19 -0.67 4.03 -9.26
CA SER A 19 -1.97 4.12 -8.59
C SER A 19 -2.57 5.52 -8.67
N TYR A 20 -1.74 6.56 -8.52
CA TYR A 20 -2.17 7.94 -8.69
C TYR A 20 -2.53 8.27 -10.15
N ALA A 21 -1.74 7.80 -11.11
CA ALA A 21 -2.00 7.99 -12.53
C ALA A 21 -3.32 7.32 -12.97
N CYS A 22 -3.53 6.05 -12.60
CA CYS A 22 -4.80 5.37 -12.86
C CYS A 22 -5.97 6.04 -12.14
N ALA A 23 -5.77 6.53 -10.91
CA ALA A 23 -6.82 7.28 -10.21
C ALA A 23 -7.18 8.57 -10.95
N THR A 24 -6.23 9.27 -11.56
CA THR A 24 -6.51 10.48 -12.36
C THR A 24 -7.15 10.21 -13.71
N ASP A 25 -6.83 9.09 -14.37
CA ASP A 25 -7.39 8.74 -15.68
C ASP A 25 -8.92 8.57 -15.64
N ILE A 26 -9.44 8.07 -14.52
CA ILE A 26 -10.87 7.79 -14.33
C ILE A 26 -11.61 8.85 -13.48
N THR A 27 -10.92 9.89 -13.02
CA THR A 27 -11.47 10.88 -12.08
C THR A 27 -11.56 12.29 -12.68
N PRO A 28 -12.76 12.91 -12.69
CA PRO A 28 -12.95 14.31 -13.06
C PRO A 28 -12.09 15.26 -12.20
N GLU A 29 -11.60 16.36 -12.78
CA GLU A 29 -10.58 17.22 -12.13
C GLU A 29 -10.96 17.69 -10.73
N GLU A 30 -12.23 18.07 -10.55
CA GLU A 30 -12.79 18.55 -9.28
C GLU A 30 -12.74 17.49 -8.15
N LYS A 31 -12.73 16.20 -8.49
CA LYS A 31 -12.70 15.09 -7.53
C LYS A 31 -11.30 14.50 -7.34
N ARG A 32 -10.28 14.97 -8.06
CA ARG A 32 -8.91 14.42 -8.00
C ARG A 32 -8.29 14.59 -6.62
N ALA A 33 -8.47 15.74 -5.98
CA ALA A 33 -7.97 15.98 -4.62
C ALA A 33 -8.54 14.97 -3.61
N GLN A 34 -9.85 14.71 -3.67
CA GLN A 34 -10.50 13.70 -2.82
C GLN A 34 -9.96 12.29 -3.09
N ARG A 35 -9.79 11.93 -4.37
CA ARG A 35 -9.28 10.61 -4.78
C ARG A 35 -7.84 10.38 -4.34
N PHE A 36 -6.98 11.39 -4.45
CA PHE A 36 -5.63 11.35 -3.90
C PHE A 36 -5.63 11.19 -2.38
N GLY A 37 -6.52 11.91 -1.69
CA GLY A 37 -6.74 11.74 -0.25
C GLY A 37 -7.15 10.31 0.12
N MET A 38 -8.03 9.68 -0.67
CA MET A 38 -8.47 8.30 -0.47
C MET A 38 -7.36 7.27 -0.70
N VAL A 39 -6.50 7.45 -1.72
CA VAL A 39 -5.32 6.59 -1.94
C VAL A 39 -4.38 6.66 -0.74
N GLY A 40 -4.11 7.87 -0.21
CA GLY A 40 -3.32 8.04 1.00
C GLY A 40 -3.98 7.47 2.26
N ALA A 41 -5.30 7.56 2.38
CA ALA A 41 -6.07 6.97 3.47
C ALA A 41 -6.04 5.43 3.43
N ALA A 42 -6.15 4.84 2.24
CA ALA A 42 -6.02 3.40 2.04
C ALA A 42 -4.63 2.90 2.45
N PHE A 43 -3.56 3.66 2.14
CA PHE A 43 -2.21 3.29 2.54
C PHE A 43 -2.03 3.31 4.07
N ARG A 44 -2.47 4.38 4.73
CA ARG A 44 -2.47 4.46 6.21
C ARG A 44 -3.35 3.38 6.84
N GLY A 45 -4.51 3.12 6.25
CA GLY A 45 -5.43 2.06 6.68
C GLY A 45 -4.77 0.69 6.61
N GLY A 46 -4.12 0.35 5.49
CA GLY A 46 -3.35 -0.89 5.35
C GLY A 46 -2.20 -0.99 6.35
N PHE A 47 -1.51 0.11 6.64
CA PHE A 47 -0.42 0.13 7.63
C PHE A 47 -0.91 -0.12 9.07
N VAL A 48 -2.12 0.31 9.41
CA VAL A 48 -2.73 0.05 10.72
C VAL A 48 -3.34 -1.36 10.77
N LEU A 49 -4.08 -1.74 9.73
CA LEU A 49 -4.79 -3.02 9.67
C LEU A 49 -3.83 -4.21 9.51
N GLY A 50 -2.72 -4.04 8.82
CA GLY A 50 -1.74 -5.11 8.57
C GLY A 50 -1.23 -5.76 9.87
N PRO A 51 -0.66 -4.99 10.82
CA PRO A 51 -0.23 -5.52 12.11
C PRO A 51 -1.37 -6.08 12.97
N VAL A 52 -2.57 -5.49 12.90
CA VAL A 52 -3.74 -5.97 13.64
C VAL A 52 -4.15 -7.36 13.14
N ILE A 53 -4.26 -7.51 11.82
CA ILE A 53 -4.59 -8.79 11.18
C ILE A 53 -3.46 -9.80 11.41
N GLY A 54 -2.20 -9.40 11.22
CA GLY A 54 -1.05 -10.27 11.46
C GLY A 54 -0.92 -10.73 12.92
N GLY A 55 -1.22 -9.86 13.88
CA GLY A 55 -1.26 -10.18 15.30
C GLY A 55 -2.35 -11.20 15.62
N PHE A 56 -3.56 -11.02 15.08
CA PHE A 56 -4.64 -11.99 15.20
C PHE A 56 -4.30 -13.34 14.54
N LEU A 57 -3.69 -13.31 13.36
CA LEU A 57 -3.24 -14.54 12.68
C LEU A 57 -2.13 -15.27 13.45
N SER A 58 -1.29 -14.56 14.20
CA SER A 58 -0.26 -15.15 15.05
C SER A 58 -0.82 -16.05 16.15
N GLU A 59 -2.08 -15.85 16.56
CA GLU A 59 -2.74 -16.71 17.56
C GLU A 59 -3.01 -18.12 17.02
N PHE A 60 -3.14 -18.27 15.69
CA PHE A 60 -3.34 -19.58 15.03
C PHE A 60 -2.03 -20.31 14.74
N GLY A 61 -0.89 -19.70 15.06
CA GLY A 61 0.44 -20.27 14.92
C GLY A 61 1.46 -19.22 14.47
N GLU A 62 2.66 -19.30 15.03
CA GLU A 62 3.75 -18.33 14.80
C GLU A 62 4.25 -18.28 13.34
N ARG A 63 3.86 -19.26 12.51
CA ARG A 63 4.19 -19.38 11.07
C ARG A 63 3.05 -18.96 10.14
N VAL A 64 1.92 -18.52 10.68
CA VAL A 64 0.74 -18.10 9.89
C VAL A 64 0.85 -16.65 9.40
N PRO A 65 1.37 -15.69 10.20
CA PRO A 65 1.56 -14.32 9.72
C PRO A 65 2.83 -14.11 8.85
N PHE A 66 3.70 -15.13 8.70
CA PHE A 66 4.93 -15.07 7.91
C PHE A 66 5.22 -16.38 7.16
#